data_AF-A0A6M0PAE8-F1
#
_entry.id   AF-A0A6M0PAE8-F1
#
_cell.length_a   1.000
_cell.length_b   1.000
_cell.length_c   1.000
_cell.angle_alpha   90.00
_cell.angle_beta   90.00
_cell.angle_gamma   90.00
#
_symmetry.space_group_name_H-M   'P 1'
#
loop_
_entity.id
_entity.type
_entity.pdbx_description
1 polymer ?
#
loop_
_entity_poly.entity_id
_entity_poly.type
_entity_poly.pdbx_seq_one_letter_code
_entity_poly.pdbx_strand_id
1 'polypeptide(L)'
;MQKMVDEYNKTNPKYKIKNISMKEADMYTKIPTVVNSGKNIPDLTIVHAERIKQYVDNGMLVSYDNSLKDFPEIKEENYVPEAWKIGQLNGKRYSIPLDIHSFIMYYNKDLVKKYAPHAL
;
A
#
# COMPACT_ATOMS: atom_id res chain seq x y z
N MET A 1 9.44 4.76 3.79
CA MET A 1 9.83 4.04 2.56
C MET A 1 11.31 4.19 2.21
N GLN A 2 11.82 5.39 1.92
CA GLN A 2 13.21 5.56 1.42
C GLN A 2 14.28 4.81 2.23
N LYS A 3 14.25 4.94 3.57
CA LYS A 3 15.19 4.22 4.45
C LYS A 3 15.16 2.69 4.25
N MET A 4 13.97 2.09 4.07
CA MET A 4 13.84 0.65 3.83
C MET A 4 14.47 0.24 2.49
N VAL A 5 14.27 1.06 1.46
CA VAL A 5 14.90 0.88 0.14
C VAL A 5 16.42 1.00 0.22
N ASP A 6 16.93 1.98 0.98
CA ASP A 6 18.36 2.18 1.17
C ASP A 6 19.00 0.98 1.88
N GLU A 7 18.38 0.47 2.95
CA GLU A 7 18.88 -0.71 3.66
C GLU A 7 18.84 -1.97 2.78
N TYR A 8 17.75 -2.20 2.03
CA TYR A 8 17.70 -3.31 1.05
C TYR A 8 18.81 -3.19 0.00
N ASN A 9 19.03 -2.00 -0.56
CA ASN A 9 20.05 -1.81 -1.60
C ASN A 9 21.50 -2.00 -1.06
N LYS A 10 21.72 -1.90 0.26
CA LYS A 10 23.01 -2.19 0.90
C LYS A 10 23.30 -3.70 1.00
N THR A 11 22.30 -4.58 0.92
CA THR A 11 22.52 -6.04 1.00
C THR A 11 23.07 -6.66 -0.29
N ASN A 12 23.63 -5.83 -1.19
CA ASN A 12 24.08 -6.20 -2.54
C ASN A 12 23.08 -7.09 -3.32
N PRO A 13 21.80 -6.67 -3.44
CA PRO A 13 20.79 -7.50 -4.09
C PRO A 13 21.03 -7.59 -5.60
N LYS A 14 20.60 -8.71 -6.20
CA LYS A 14 20.61 -8.90 -7.66
C LYS A 14 19.87 -7.77 -8.39
N TYR A 15 18.78 -7.28 -7.81
CA TYR A 15 17.99 -6.16 -8.32
C TYR A 15 17.92 -5.06 -7.29
N LYS A 16 18.42 -3.86 -7.63
CA LYS A 16 18.30 -2.68 -6.77
C LYS A 16 16.94 -2.01 -6.97
N ILE A 17 16.36 -1.50 -5.89
CA ILE A 17 15.11 -0.74 -5.93
C ILE A 17 15.44 0.73 -6.15
N LYS A 18 14.86 1.33 -7.20
CA LYS A 18 14.83 2.78 -7.39
C LYS A 18 13.48 3.31 -6.90
N ASN A 19 13.48 3.94 -5.72
CA ASN A 19 12.26 4.56 -5.20
C ASN A 19 11.90 5.81 -6.01
N ILE A 20 10.64 5.93 -6.43
CA ILE A 20 10.09 7.12 -7.07
C ILE A 20 8.98 7.65 -6.19
N SER A 21 9.26 8.74 -5.46
CA SER A 21 8.28 9.39 -4.58
C SER A 21 7.58 10.54 -5.29
N MET A 22 6.28 10.65 -5.11
CA MET A 22 5.46 11.78 -5.59
C MET A 22 4.26 11.98 -4.65
N LYS A 23 3.55 13.10 -4.80
CA LYS A 23 2.32 13.33 -4.03
C LYS A 23 1.28 12.28 -4.41
N GLU A 24 0.46 11.90 -3.43
CA GLU A 24 -0.61 10.90 -3.55
C GLU A 24 -1.49 11.12 -4.78
N ALA A 25 -2.06 12.32 -4.91
CA ALA A 25 -2.95 12.66 -6.01
C ALA A 25 -2.27 12.56 -7.40
N ASP A 26 -1.00 12.98 -7.49
CA ASP A 26 -0.22 12.89 -8.72
C ASP A 26 0.04 11.42 -9.09
N MET A 27 0.34 10.58 -8.09
CA MET A 27 0.54 9.13 -8.29
C MET A 27 -0.71 8.47 -8.84
N TYR A 28 -1.88 8.73 -8.23
CA TYR A 28 -3.13 8.11 -8.66
C TYR A 28 -3.62 8.59 -10.03
N THR A 29 -3.21 9.79 -10.44
CA THR A 29 -3.44 10.27 -11.81
C THR A 29 -2.50 9.59 -12.82
N LYS A 30 -1.23 9.38 -12.42
CA LYS A 30 -0.18 8.88 -13.31
C LYS A 30 -0.21 7.37 -13.54
N ILE A 31 -0.49 6.57 -12.50
CA ILE A 31 -0.45 5.10 -12.58
C ILE A 31 -1.37 4.54 -13.67
N PRO A 32 -2.67 4.92 -13.77
CA PRO A 32 -3.53 4.45 -14.85
C PRO A 32 -3.00 4.80 -16.24
N THR A 33 -2.42 6.00 -16.38
CA THR A 33 -1.85 6.47 -17.65
C THR A 33 -0.68 5.61 -18.10
N VAL A 34 0.28 5.30 -17.20
CA VAL A 34 1.45 4.49 -17.58
C VAL A 34 1.07 3.05 -17.86
N VAL A 35 0.13 2.47 -17.07
CA VAL A 35 -0.39 1.11 -17.29
C VAL A 35 -1.05 1.00 -18.67
N ASN A 36 -1.95 1.93 -19.01
CA ASN A 36 -2.63 1.92 -20.30
C ASN A 36 -1.67 2.15 -21.47
N SER A 37 -0.62 2.96 -21.27
CA SER A 37 0.39 3.21 -22.31
C SER A 37 1.34 2.03 -22.58
N GLY A 38 1.42 1.06 -21.65
CA GLY A 38 2.41 -0.02 -21.72
C GLY A 38 3.85 0.42 -21.49
N LYS A 39 4.11 1.69 -21.14
CA LYS A 39 5.45 2.28 -21.03
C LYS A 39 5.70 2.82 -19.62
N ASN A 40 6.91 2.58 -19.11
CA ASN A 40 7.35 3.06 -17.79
C ASN A 40 6.43 2.62 -16.63
N ILE A 41 5.81 1.44 -16.75
CA ILE A 41 5.04 0.83 -15.67
C ILE A 41 6.02 0.47 -14.55
N PRO A 42 5.78 0.88 -13.29
CA PRO A 42 6.64 0.47 -12.19
C PRO A 42 6.46 -1.02 -11.90
N ASP A 43 7.54 -1.69 -11.50
CA ASP A 43 7.50 -3.11 -11.10
C ASP A 43 6.67 -3.33 -9.81
N LEU A 44 6.70 -2.34 -8.91
CA LEU A 44 5.97 -2.32 -7.64
C LEU A 44 5.41 -0.92 -7.39
N THR A 45 4.22 -0.85 -6.79
CA THR A 45 3.60 0.42 -6.38
C THR A 45 2.86 0.25 -5.07
N ILE A 46 2.74 1.33 -4.30
CA ILE A 46 1.95 1.38 -3.07
C ILE A 46 0.54 1.85 -3.46
N VAL A 47 -0.47 1.11 -3.05
CA VAL A 47 -1.88 1.40 -3.35
C VAL A 47 -2.65 1.42 -2.05
N HIS A 48 -3.46 2.45 -1.85
CA HIS A 48 -4.38 2.50 -0.72
C HIS A 48 -5.41 1.38 -0.82
N ALA A 49 -5.75 0.79 0.32
CA ALA A 49 -6.50 -0.44 0.43
C ALA A 49 -7.83 -0.40 -0.35
N GLU A 50 -8.54 0.73 -0.29
CA GLU A 50 -9.84 0.94 -0.95
C GLU A 50 -9.77 0.94 -2.49
N ARG A 51 -8.58 1.14 -3.08
CA ARG A 51 -8.38 1.18 -4.54
C ARG A 51 -7.99 -0.17 -5.14
N ILE A 52 -7.63 -1.16 -4.31
CA ILE A 52 -7.13 -2.47 -4.78
C ILE A 52 -8.15 -3.15 -5.70
N LYS A 53 -9.42 -3.20 -5.28
CA LYS A 53 -10.47 -3.85 -6.09
C LYS A 53 -10.61 -3.18 -7.46
N GLN A 54 -10.68 -1.85 -7.51
CA GLN A 54 -10.78 -1.10 -8.76
C GLN A 54 -9.60 -1.40 -9.69
N TYR A 55 -8.39 -1.51 -9.13
CA TYR A 55 -7.20 -1.79 -9.92
C TYR A 55 -7.20 -3.22 -10.48
N VAL A 56 -7.69 -4.21 -9.71
CA VAL A 56 -7.88 -5.58 -10.20
C VAL A 56 -8.95 -5.63 -11.29
N ASP A 57 -10.10 -4.98 -11.09
CA ASP A 57 -11.19 -4.93 -12.06
C ASP A 57 -10.74 -4.31 -13.40
N ASN A 58 -9.82 -3.33 -13.34
CA ASN A 58 -9.23 -2.67 -14.51
C ASN A 58 -8.00 -3.38 -15.10
N GLY A 59 -7.63 -4.57 -14.59
CA GLY A 59 -6.49 -5.32 -15.08
C GLY A 59 -5.13 -4.66 -14.83
N MET A 60 -5.04 -3.78 -13.84
CA MET A 60 -3.84 -2.99 -13.53
C MET A 60 -2.87 -3.70 -12.57
N LEU A 61 -3.28 -4.81 -11.95
CA LEU A 61 -2.48 -5.56 -10.99
C LEU A 61 -2.25 -7.00 -11.44
N VAL A 62 -1.04 -7.49 -11.18
CA VAL A 62 -0.67 -8.89 -11.34
C VAL A 62 -0.81 -9.58 -9.99
N SER A 63 -1.24 -10.84 -10.01
CA SER A 63 -1.35 -11.63 -8.79
C SER A 63 0.02 -12.02 -8.23
N TYR A 64 0.14 -12.00 -6.91
CA TYR A 64 1.32 -12.45 -6.17
C TYR A 64 1.38 -13.96 -5.95
N ASP A 65 0.35 -14.74 -6.33
CA ASP A 65 0.24 -16.18 -5.99
C ASP A 65 1.47 -17.00 -6.40
N ASN A 66 2.08 -16.69 -7.55
CA ASN A 66 3.30 -17.36 -7.97
C ASN A 66 4.52 -16.89 -7.19
N SER A 67 4.65 -15.58 -6.97
CA SER A 67 5.79 -14.99 -6.25
C SER A 67 5.84 -15.45 -4.79
N LEU A 68 4.69 -15.57 -4.11
CA LEU A 68 4.64 -15.91 -2.69
C LEU A 68 4.92 -17.39 -2.39
N LYS A 69 4.95 -18.26 -3.40
CA LYS A 69 5.34 -19.67 -3.20
C LYS A 69 6.75 -19.80 -2.62
N ASP A 70 7.63 -18.88 -2.99
CA ASP A 70 9.03 -18.86 -2.56
C ASP A 70 9.22 -18.17 -1.19
N PHE A 71 8.16 -17.57 -0.63
CA PHE A 71 8.18 -16.81 0.63
C PHE A 71 7.07 -17.27 1.59
N PRO A 72 7.12 -18.52 2.08
CA PRO A 72 6.08 -19.10 2.96
C PRO A 72 5.95 -18.38 4.30
N GLU A 73 6.94 -17.57 4.68
CA GLU A 73 6.89 -16.67 5.83
C GLU A 73 5.93 -15.50 5.65
N ILE A 74 5.50 -15.16 4.43
CA ILE A 74 4.49 -14.14 4.17
C ILE A 74 3.11 -14.82 4.18
N LYS A 75 2.51 -14.89 5.37
CA LYS A 75 1.27 -15.62 5.63
C LYS A 75 0.31 -14.84 6.52
N GLU A 76 -0.97 -15.20 6.45
CA GLU A 76 -2.09 -14.48 7.07
C GLU A 76 -1.88 -14.15 8.54
N GLU A 77 -1.28 -15.07 9.29
CA GLU A 77 -1.12 -14.95 10.73
C GLU A 77 -0.17 -13.82 11.15
N ASN A 78 0.63 -13.30 10.20
CA ASN A 78 1.54 -12.19 10.43
C ASN A 78 0.88 -10.81 10.26
N TYR A 79 -0.39 -10.76 9.87
CA TYR A 79 -1.09 -9.53 9.50
C TYR A 79 -2.41 -9.37 10.26
N VAL A 80 -2.86 -8.11 10.36
CA VAL A 80 -4.23 -7.82 10.80
C VAL A 80 -5.21 -8.45 9.80
N PRO A 81 -6.19 -9.25 10.24
CA PRO A 81 -7.07 -10.02 9.34
C PRO A 81 -7.78 -9.15 8.30
N GLU A 82 -8.26 -7.98 8.68
CA GLU A 82 -8.97 -7.05 7.79
C GLU A 82 -8.06 -6.53 6.69
N ALA A 83 -6.82 -6.15 7.03
CA ALA A 83 -5.85 -5.68 6.04
C ALA A 83 -5.42 -6.80 5.08
N TRP A 84 -5.24 -8.02 5.60
CA TRP A 84 -4.91 -9.18 4.80
C TRP A 84 -6.01 -9.55 3.80
N LYS A 85 -7.27 -9.56 4.24
CA LYS A 85 -8.43 -9.95 3.41
C LYS A 85 -8.66 -9.02 2.23
N ILE A 86 -8.38 -7.71 2.35
CA ILE A 86 -8.57 -6.75 1.26
C ILE A 86 -7.75 -7.12 0.02
N GLY A 87 -6.57 -7.71 0.21
CA GLY A 87 -5.70 -8.15 -0.88
C GLY A 87 -6.13 -9.46 -1.56
N GLN A 88 -7.12 -10.17 -1.02
CA GLN A 88 -7.62 -11.44 -1.54
C GLN A 88 -8.88 -11.21 -2.37
N LEU A 89 -8.78 -11.34 -3.69
CA LEU A 89 -9.89 -11.12 -4.62
C LEU A 89 -10.00 -12.30 -5.59
N ASN A 90 -11.21 -12.85 -5.75
CA ASN A 90 -11.49 -13.96 -6.66
C ASN A 90 -10.53 -15.17 -6.48
N GLY A 91 -10.20 -15.49 -5.24
CA GLY A 91 -9.31 -16.61 -4.91
C GLY A 91 -7.82 -16.34 -5.12
N LYS A 92 -7.42 -15.13 -5.53
CA LYS A 92 -6.02 -14.74 -5.76
C LYS A 92 -5.59 -13.60 -4.85
N ARG A 93 -4.28 -13.53 -4.56
CA ARG A 93 -3.64 -12.44 -3.84
C ARG A 93 -3.15 -11.35 -4.80
N TYR A 94 -3.53 -10.10 -4.57
CA TYR A 94 -3.15 -8.93 -5.39
C TYR A 94 -2.42 -7.82 -4.63
N SER A 95 -2.30 -7.92 -3.30
CA SER A 95 -1.51 -7.00 -2.49
C SER A 95 -0.95 -7.68 -1.25
N ILE A 96 0.13 -7.13 -0.71
CA ILE A 96 0.64 -7.45 0.62
C ILE A 96 0.49 -6.20 1.50
N PRO A 97 -0.09 -6.29 2.72
CA PRO A 97 -0.21 -5.14 3.60
C PRO A 97 1.16 -4.55 3.97
N LEU A 98 1.32 -3.24 3.81
CA LEU A 98 2.52 -2.49 4.18
C LEU A 98 2.34 -1.80 5.54
N ASP A 99 1.26 -1.03 5.65
CA ASP A 99 0.87 -0.30 6.84
C ASP A 99 -0.65 -0.26 6.96
N ILE A 100 -1.10 0.15 8.14
CA ILE A 100 -2.51 0.36 8.46
C ILE A 100 -2.59 1.69 9.19
N HIS A 101 -3.47 2.55 8.73
CA HIS A 101 -3.77 3.80 9.40
C HIS A 101 -5.28 3.98 9.51
N SER A 102 -5.72 4.64 10.57
CA SER A 102 -7.13 4.94 10.81
C SER A 102 -7.35 6.44 10.81
N PHE A 103 -8.56 6.86 10.47
CA PHE A 103 -8.99 8.23 10.69
C PHE A 103 -9.43 8.37 12.14
N ILE A 104 -8.76 9.26 12.87
CA ILE A 104 -9.14 9.60 14.24
C ILE A 104 -9.39 11.10 14.35
N MET A 105 -10.26 11.48 15.28
CA MET A 105 -10.49 12.88 15.61
C MET A 105 -9.40 13.37 16.55
N TYR A 106 -8.54 14.25 16.05
CA TYR A 106 -7.63 15.03 16.88
C TYR A 106 -8.35 16.28 17.37
N TYR A 107 -8.19 16.62 18.65
CA TYR A 107 -8.74 17.85 19.23
C TYR A 107 -7.74 18.51 20.17
N ASN A 108 -7.85 19.83 20.29
CA ASN A 108 -7.06 20.60 21.26
C ASN A 108 -7.73 20.53 22.64
N LYS A 109 -7.09 19.84 23.58
CA LYS A 109 -7.61 19.62 24.94
C LYS A 109 -7.89 20.92 25.70
N ASP A 110 -7.03 21.93 25.55
CA ASP A 110 -7.17 23.20 26.25
C ASP A 110 -8.36 24.01 25.73
N LEU A 111 -8.55 24.03 24.41
CA LEU A 111 -9.69 24.70 23.78
C LEU A 111 -11.01 24.00 24.13
N VAL A 112 -11.04 22.66 24.12
CA VAL A 112 -12.24 21.90 24.52
C VAL A 112 -12.55 22.16 25.99
N LYS A 113 -11.56 22.10 26.90
CA LYS A 113 -11.77 22.41 28.32
C LYS A 113 -12.29 23.84 28.53
N LYS A 114 -11.81 24.82 27.76
CA LYS A 114 -12.18 26.22 27.90
C LYS A 114 -13.57 26.55 27.33
N TYR A 115 -13.92 25.99 26.18
CA TYR A 115 -15.10 26.42 25.41
C TYR A 115 -16.18 25.34 25.27
N ALA A 116 -15.86 24.07 25.51
CA ALA A 116 -16.77 22.94 25.36
C ALA A 116 -16.53 21.86 26.45
N PRO A 117 -16.55 22.21 27.75
CA PRO A 117 -16.13 21.31 28.84
C PRO A 117 -16.99 20.05 29.02
N HIS A 118 -18.13 19.96 28.34
CA HIS A 118 -19.06 18.82 28.38
C HIS A 118 -19.23 18.11 27.02
N ALA A 119 -18.40 18.46 26.03
CA ALA A 119 -18.50 17.89 24.68
C ALA A 119 -17.82 16.52 24.53
N LEU A 120 -17.08 16.06 25.55
CA LEU A 120 -16.39 14.78 25.61
C LEU A 120 -16.74 14.06 26.92
#